data_AF-A0A067EUP0-F1
#
_entry.id   AF-A0A067EUP0-F1
#
_cell.length_a   1.000
_cell.length_b   1.000
_cell.length_c   1.000
_cell.angle_alpha   90.00
_cell.angle_beta   90.00
_cell.angle_gamma   90.00
#
_symmetry.space_group_name_H-M   'P 1'
#
loop_
_entity.id
_entity.type
_entity.pdbx_description
1 polymer ?
#
loop_
_entity_poly.entity_id
_entity_poly.type
_entity_poly.pdbx_seq_one_letter_code
_entity_poly.pdbx_strand_id
1 'polypeptide(L)'
;MAAAPCLHYGTPASIKIQQKQQPTRNWMMMQGLRRRNGKASKRVGVTNCSGNSGIEIGDFIGGDLLKPDLGRWLSDVEKHKAIAIYTPHEGGYEGRYLNRLRYLGYYFLDLSARGLGDPETTLTKVYPVCPAHVGKQPIARWYFPPEVDYRLAALPPSAKGLVVWIIEAKVLSKSELQFLALLPTLRPKVRVIAECGNWRKFMWKPLKEIAGLTQEGAA
;
A
#
# COMPACT_ATOMS: atom_id res chain seq x y z
N MET A 1 -10.63 -48.63 19.72
CA MET A 1 -11.68 -47.83 20.38
C MET A 1 -11.67 -46.45 19.76
N ALA A 2 -12.74 -46.09 19.07
CA ALA A 2 -12.92 -44.80 18.42
C ALA A 2 -13.47 -43.78 19.43
N ALA A 3 -12.98 -42.54 19.37
CA ALA A 3 -13.60 -41.40 20.03
C ALA A 3 -13.55 -40.20 19.08
N ALA A 4 -14.73 -39.74 18.68
CA ALA A 4 -14.98 -38.65 17.76
C ALA A 4 -14.83 -37.27 18.46
N PRO A 5 -14.54 -36.19 17.69
CA PRO A 5 -14.48 -34.83 18.22
C PRO A 5 -15.87 -34.16 18.26
N CYS A 6 -16.18 -33.49 19.36
CA CYS A 6 -17.38 -32.65 19.51
C CYS A 6 -17.09 -31.22 19.01
N LEU A 7 -17.77 -30.86 17.91
CA LEU A 7 -17.88 -29.51 17.36
C LEU A 7 -18.95 -28.71 18.11
N HIS A 8 -18.61 -27.54 18.65
CA HIS A 8 -19.59 -26.55 19.07
C HIS A 8 -19.62 -25.38 18.07
N TYR A 9 -20.67 -25.35 17.26
CA TYR A 9 -21.07 -24.23 16.41
C TYR A 9 -21.81 -23.19 17.27
N GLY A 10 -21.28 -21.95 17.32
CA GLY A 10 -21.98 -20.79 17.84
C GLY A 10 -22.65 -20.01 16.71
N THR A 11 -23.98 -19.99 16.68
CA THR A 11 -24.82 -19.18 15.78
C THR A 11 -24.99 -17.74 16.28
N PRO A 12 -25.23 -16.76 15.39
CA PRO A 12 -25.17 -15.33 15.69
C PRO A 12 -26.42 -14.78 16.38
N ALA A 13 -26.23 -13.80 17.28
CA ALA A 13 -27.31 -13.10 17.97
C ALA A 13 -27.96 -12.02 17.07
N SER A 14 -29.27 -12.14 16.86
CA SER A 14 -30.11 -11.09 16.24
C SER A 14 -30.43 -9.99 17.25
N ILE A 15 -30.03 -8.76 16.94
CA ILE A 15 -30.40 -7.54 17.67
C ILE A 15 -31.78 -7.08 17.18
N LYS A 16 -32.80 -7.15 18.04
CA LYS A 16 -34.14 -6.59 17.80
C LYS A 16 -34.12 -5.09 18.13
N ILE A 17 -34.29 -4.26 17.11
CA ILE A 17 -34.49 -2.81 17.24
C ILE A 17 -35.97 -2.57 17.59
N GLN A 18 -36.23 -2.11 18.80
CA GLN A 18 -37.55 -1.61 19.22
C GLN A 18 -37.78 -0.20 18.68
N GLN A 19 -38.81 -0.04 17.86
CA GLN A 19 -39.35 1.25 17.42
C GLN A 19 -39.96 1.99 18.61
N LYS A 20 -39.41 3.18 18.92
CA LYS A 20 -39.98 4.09 19.91
C LYS A 20 -40.92 5.07 19.20
N GLN A 21 -42.20 4.99 19.55
CA GLN A 21 -43.29 5.84 19.05
C GLN A 21 -43.12 7.29 19.49
N GLN A 22 -43.45 8.23 18.60
CA GLN A 22 -43.53 9.67 18.88
C GLN A 22 -44.84 10.01 19.61
N PRO A 23 -44.84 10.92 20.60
CA PRO A 23 -46.07 11.53 21.07
C PRO A 23 -46.31 12.86 20.36
N THR A 24 -47.51 12.96 19.79
CA THR A 24 -48.14 14.19 19.31
C THR A 24 -48.45 15.13 20.48
N ARG A 25 -48.07 16.41 20.39
CA ARG A 25 -48.62 17.47 21.23
C ARG A 25 -48.67 18.81 20.49
N ASN A 26 -49.87 19.20 20.09
CA ASN A 26 -50.23 20.57 19.77
C ASN A 26 -50.21 21.41 21.05
N TRP A 27 -49.59 22.59 21.00
CA TRP A 27 -49.91 23.69 21.92
C TRP A 27 -49.96 25.01 21.15
N MET A 28 -51.00 25.76 21.49
CA MET A 28 -51.46 27.06 21.03
C MET A 28 -50.41 28.13 20.72
N MET A 29 -50.78 29.00 19.77
CA MET A 29 -50.15 30.29 19.48
C MET A 29 -50.11 31.19 20.72
N MET A 30 -48.94 31.82 20.93
CA MET A 30 -48.84 33.07 21.66
C MET A 30 -48.14 34.09 20.76
N GLN A 31 -48.85 35.18 20.45
CA GLN A 31 -48.28 36.36 19.81
C GLN A 31 -47.41 37.12 20.82
N GLY A 32 -46.32 37.69 20.31
CA GLY A 32 -45.59 38.77 20.99
C GLY A 32 -44.17 38.40 21.38
N LEU A 33 -43.19 38.81 20.57
CA LEU A 33 -42.26 39.89 20.92
C LEU A 33 -41.28 40.11 19.76
N ARG A 34 -41.13 41.38 19.39
CA ARG A 34 -40.18 41.91 18.42
C ARG A 34 -38.77 41.36 18.67
N ARG A 35 -38.18 40.71 17.65
CA ARG A 35 -36.73 40.51 17.56
C ARG A 35 -36.22 41.01 16.21
N ARG A 36 -35.23 41.91 16.30
CA ARG A 36 -34.49 42.55 15.20
C ARG A 36 -34.09 41.51 14.15
N ASN A 37 -34.46 41.80 12.91
CA ASN A 37 -34.10 41.04 11.73
C ASN A 37 -32.62 41.31 11.39
N GLY A 38 -31.71 40.68 12.13
CA GLY A 38 -30.29 40.64 11.80
C GLY A 38 -30.02 39.42 10.92
N LYS A 39 -30.22 39.55 9.60
CA LYS A 39 -29.80 38.51 8.64
C LYS A 39 -28.27 38.50 8.59
N ALA A 40 -27.63 37.78 9.51
CA ALA A 40 -26.26 37.33 9.34
C ALA A 40 -26.28 36.18 8.33
N SER A 41 -26.30 36.53 7.04
CA SER A 41 -26.01 35.59 5.97
C SER A 41 -24.56 35.14 6.16
N LYS A 42 -24.36 33.98 6.82
CA LYS A 42 -23.11 33.24 6.67
C LYS A 42 -23.05 32.87 5.18
N ARG A 43 -22.33 33.70 4.42
CA ARG A 43 -21.85 33.32 3.10
C ARG A 43 -20.95 32.11 3.32
N VAL A 44 -21.51 30.91 3.22
CA VAL A 44 -20.73 29.73 2.86
C VAL A 44 -20.25 30.05 1.46
N GLY A 45 -19.03 30.59 1.37
CA GLY A 45 -18.41 30.85 0.09
C GLY A 45 -18.24 29.53 -0.63
N VAL A 46 -19.15 29.23 -1.56
CA VAL A 46 -18.87 28.26 -2.60
C VAL A 46 -17.82 28.93 -3.48
N THR A 47 -16.57 28.53 -3.31
CA THR A 47 -15.49 28.89 -4.23
C THR A 47 -15.77 28.19 -5.55
N ASN A 48 -16.46 28.89 -6.45
CA ASN A 48 -16.55 28.50 -7.85
C ASN A 48 -15.15 28.57 -8.45
N CYS A 49 -14.51 27.41 -8.61
CA CYS A 49 -13.34 27.21 -9.46
C CYS A 49 -13.83 27.12 -10.92
N SER A 50 -14.37 28.22 -11.41
CA SER A 50 -14.73 28.38 -12.83
C SER A 50 -14.24 29.76 -13.27
N GLY A 51 -12.99 29.84 -13.72
CA GLY A 51 -12.49 31.05 -14.34
C GLY A 51 -10.98 31.21 -14.20
N ASN A 52 -10.27 30.76 -15.24
CA ASN A 52 -8.98 31.29 -15.73
C ASN A 52 -7.79 31.46 -14.77
N SER A 53 -7.93 31.14 -13.49
CA SER A 53 -6.83 30.82 -12.59
C SER A 53 -6.60 29.33 -12.75
N GLY A 54 -5.44 28.92 -13.27
CA GLY A 54 -5.07 27.51 -13.47
C GLY A 54 -4.88 26.72 -12.17
N ILE A 55 -5.76 26.90 -11.20
CA ILE A 55 -5.84 26.17 -9.94
C ILE A 55 -7.04 25.24 -10.06
N GLU A 56 -6.80 24.00 -10.44
CA GLU A 56 -7.83 22.99 -10.59
C GLU A 56 -8.20 22.40 -9.22
N ILE A 57 -9.37 21.74 -9.10
CA ILE A 57 -9.70 20.92 -7.91
C ILE A 57 -8.60 19.87 -7.64
N GLY A 58 -7.91 19.43 -8.70
CA GLY A 58 -6.72 18.59 -8.62
C GLY A 58 -5.55 19.22 -7.87
N ASP A 59 -5.45 20.54 -7.73
CA ASP A 59 -4.37 21.17 -6.96
C ASP A 59 -4.67 21.21 -5.46
N PHE A 60 -5.96 21.18 -5.08
CA PHE A 60 -6.38 21.14 -3.67
C PHE A 60 -6.45 19.72 -3.10
N ILE A 61 -6.83 18.75 -3.94
CA ILE A 61 -6.98 17.35 -3.53
C ILE A 61 -5.75 16.51 -3.95
N GLY A 62 -4.93 17.02 -4.88
CA GLY A 62 -3.93 16.25 -5.60
C GLY A 62 -4.57 15.54 -6.79
N GLY A 63 -4.22 15.93 -8.02
CA GLY A 63 -4.88 15.44 -9.25
C GLY A 63 -4.83 13.92 -9.41
N ASP A 64 -3.84 13.29 -8.78
CA ASP A 64 -3.67 11.84 -8.68
C ASP A 64 -4.78 11.15 -7.84
N LEU A 65 -5.43 11.87 -6.91
CA LEU A 65 -6.59 11.37 -6.18
C LEU A 65 -7.89 11.35 -6.99
N LEU A 66 -7.97 12.14 -8.07
CA LEU A 66 -9.16 12.26 -8.91
C LEU A 66 -9.19 11.23 -10.05
N LYS A 67 -8.02 10.91 -10.63
CA LYS A 67 -7.87 9.89 -11.68
C LYS A 67 -6.57 9.12 -11.47
N PRO A 68 -6.56 8.04 -10.66
CA PRO A 68 -5.37 7.24 -10.49
C PRO A 68 -5.04 6.51 -11.81
N ASP A 69 -3.78 6.57 -12.23
CA ASP A 69 -3.28 5.98 -13.49
C ASP A 69 -3.14 4.44 -13.40
N LEU A 70 -4.19 3.76 -12.94
CA LEU A 70 -4.18 2.33 -12.61
C LEU A 70 -3.96 1.42 -13.81
N GLY A 71 -4.49 1.78 -14.99
CA GLY A 71 -4.32 0.97 -16.20
C GLY A 71 -2.85 0.94 -16.64
N ARG A 72 -2.25 2.12 -16.72
CA ARG A 72 -0.83 2.30 -17.07
C ARG A 72 0.09 1.64 -16.05
N TRP A 73 -0.23 1.80 -14.76
CA TRP A 73 0.50 1.15 -13.68
C TRP A 73 0.59 -0.37 -13.87
N LEU A 74 -0.54 -1.03 -14.17
CA LEU A 74 -0.57 -2.49 -14.34
C LEU A 74 0.23 -2.96 -15.54
N SER A 75 0.11 -2.26 -16.68
CA SER A 75 0.91 -2.58 -17.87
C SER A 75 2.40 -2.39 -17.62
N ASP A 76 2.78 -1.35 -16.89
CA ASP A 76 4.18 -1.04 -16.59
C ASP A 76 4.79 -2.07 -15.62
N VAL A 77 4.05 -2.49 -14.58
CA VAL A 77 4.47 -3.55 -13.64
C VAL A 77 4.73 -4.86 -14.38
N GLU A 78 3.89 -5.21 -15.36
CA GLU A 78 4.06 -6.44 -16.14
C GLU A 78 5.21 -6.34 -17.15
N LYS A 79 5.37 -5.18 -17.79
CA LYS A 79 6.42 -4.92 -18.78
C LYS A 79 7.81 -4.84 -18.16
N HIS A 80 7.97 -4.02 -17.13
CA HIS A 80 9.28 -3.73 -16.53
C HIS A 80 9.66 -4.74 -15.45
N LYS A 81 8.68 -5.37 -14.79
CA LYS A 81 8.81 -6.35 -13.70
C LYS A 81 9.47 -5.85 -12.40
N ALA A 82 10.40 -4.91 -12.50
CA ALA A 82 11.04 -4.19 -11.41
C ALA A 82 10.81 -2.68 -11.59
N ILE A 83 10.17 -2.07 -10.60
CA ILE A 83 9.78 -0.66 -10.63
C ILE A 83 10.27 0.02 -9.36
N ALA A 84 10.78 1.24 -9.51
CA ALA A 84 10.95 2.16 -8.42
C ALA A 84 9.74 3.11 -8.35
N ILE A 85 9.21 3.29 -7.15
CA ILE A 85 8.15 4.24 -6.87
C ILE A 85 8.67 5.41 -6.06
N TYR A 86 8.05 6.56 -6.32
CA TYR A 86 8.26 7.80 -5.61
C TYR A 86 6.91 8.27 -5.12
N THR A 87 6.72 8.15 -3.82
CA THR A 87 5.44 8.39 -3.18
C THR A 87 5.45 9.75 -2.51
N PRO A 88 4.30 10.36 -2.22
CA PRO A 88 4.26 11.62 -1.50
C PRO A 88 4.39 11.41 0.01
N HIS A 89 4.90 12.44 0.72
CA HIS A 89 5.39 12.30 2.11
C HIS A 89 4.27 12.02 3.11
N GLU A 90 3.03 12.32 2.72
CA GLU A 90 1.82 12.14 3.52
C GLU A 90 1.45 10.66 3.66
N GLY A 91 1.96 9.81 2.76
CA GLY A 91 1.62 8.39 2.71
C GLY A 91 0.19 8.13 2.25
N GLY A 92 -0.17 6.85 2.10
CA GLY A 92 -1.54 6.41 1.79
C GLY A 92 -1.89 6.32 0.29
N TYR A 93 -1.14 7.00 -0.59
CA TYR A 93 -1.34 6.90 -2.05
C TYR A 93 -1.00 5.51 -2.58
N GLU A 94 0.06 4.90 -2.05
CA GLU A 94 0.57 3.56 -2.38
C GLU A 94 -0.51 2.48 -2.30
N GLY A 95 -1.34 2.55 -1.25
CA GLY A 95 -2.36 1.54 -0.95
C GLY A 95 -3.34 1.32 -2.10
N ARG A 96 -3.61 2.35 -2.92
CA ARG A 96 -4.50 2.23 -4.09
C ARG A 96 -3.89 1.35 -5.18
N TYR A 97 -2.63 1.61 -5.52
CA TYR A 97 -1.87 0.85 -6.51
C TYR A 97 -1.60 -0.58 -6.03
N LEU A 98 -1.30 -0.73 -4.74
CA LEU A 98 -1.10 -2.02 -4.07
C LEU A 98 -2.38 -2.86 -4.06
N ASN A 99 -3.52 -2.28 -3.64
CA ASN A 99 -4.80 -2.99 -3.63
C ASN A 99 -5.20 -3.45 -5.03
N ARG A 100 -4.92 -2.65 -6.07
CA ARG A 100 -5.20 -3.04 -7.45
C ARG A 100 -4.43 -4.29 -7.88
N LEU A 101 -3.15 -4.39 -7.52
CA LEU A 101 -2.33 -5.58 -7.76
C LEU A 101 -2.84 -6.78 -6.94
N ARG A 102 -3.25 -6.56 -5.69
CA ARG A 102 -3.82 -7.62 -4.84
C ARG A 102 -5.10 -8.21 -5.45
N TYR A 103 -5.98 -7.37 -6.01
CA TYR A 103 -7.18 -7.83 -6.72
C TYR A 103 -6.88 -8.67 -7.97
N LEU A 104 -5.73 -8.50 -8.60
CA LEU A 104 -5.29 -9.34 -9.73
C LEU A 104 -4.71 -10.69 -9.29
N GLY A 105 -4.68 -10.99 -7.99
CA GLY A 105 -4.15 -12.24 -7.45
C GLY A 105 -2.63 -12.24 -7.28
N TYR A 106 -2.01 -11.07 -7.17
CA TYR A 106 -0.63 -10.98 -6.68
C TYR A 106 -0.59 -11.05 -5.15
N TYR A 107 0.36 -11.82 -4.65
CA TYR A 107 0.68 -11.88 -3.22
C TYR A 107 1.83 -10.94 -2.89
N PHE A 108 1.85 -10.44 -1.66
CA PHE A 108 2.81 -9.43 -1.24
C PHE A 108 3.79 -9.99 -0.21
N LEU A 109 5.05 -9.64 -0.42
CA LEU A 109 6.14 -9.75 0.54
C LEU A 109 6.58 -8.32 0.86
N ASP A 110 6.03 -7.77 1.95
CA ASP A 110 6.35 -6.43 2.42
C ASP A 110 7.63 -6.51 3.27
N LEU A 111 8.66 -5.77 2.87
CA LEU A 111 9.98 -5.73 3.50
C LEU A 111 10.41 -4.29 3.75
N SER A 112 11.14 -4.07 4.83
CA SER A 112 11.83 -2.79 5.07
C SER A 112 13.28 -2.91 4.63
N ALA A 113 13.74 -2.00 3.76
CA ALA A 113 15.12 -1.99 3.28
C ALA A 113 16.15 -1.90 4.42
N ARG A 114 15.86 -1.11 5.45
CA ARG A 114 16.77 -0.91 6.59
C ARG A 114 17.03 -2.18 7.40
N GLY A 115 16.05 -3.09 7.44
CA GLY A 115 16.13 -4.34 8.20
C GLY A 115 16.64 -5.53 7.39
N LEU A 116 16.87 -5.34 6.08
CA LEU A 116 17.13 -6.45 5.16
C LEU A 116 18.59 -6.93 5.17
N GLY A 117 19.53 -6.04 5.51
CA GLY A 117 20.95 -6.30 5.32
C GLY A 117 21.27 -6.41 3.82
N ASP A 118 22.02 -7.44 3.42
CA ASP A 118 22.28 -7.72 2.00
C ASP A 118 21.04 -8.36 1.33
N PRO A 119 20.41 -7.70 0.34
CA PRO A 119 19.22 -8.22 -0.32
C PRO A 119 19.48 -9.52 -1.09
N GLU A 120 20.69 -9.74 -1.59
CA GLU A 120 21.00 -10.98 -2.31
C GLU A 120 20.89 -12.18 -1.37
N THR A 121 21.62 -12.11 -0.26
CA THR A 121 21.67 -13.18 0.73
C THR A 121 20.32 -13.40 1.39
N THR A 122 19.64 -12.34 1.82
CA THR A 122 18.36 -12.46 2.57
C THR A 122 17.21 -12.97 1.70
N LEU A 123 17.14 -12.57 0.42
CA LEU A 123 16.01 -12.94 -0.44
C LEU A 123 16.16 -14.33 -1.08
N THR A 124 17.39 -14.73 -1.43
CA THR A 124 17.62 -15.91 -2.27
C THR A 124 18.37 -17.04 -1.59
N LYS A 125 19.10 -16.77 -0.49
CA LYS A 125 19.92 -17.77 0.19
C LYS A 125 19.37 -18.05 1.59
N VAL A 126 19.77 -19.18 2.15
CA VAL A 126 19.58 -19.45 3.58
C VAL A 126 20.57 -18.58 4.34
N TYR A 127 20.07 -17.77 5.28
CA TYR A 127 20.90 -16.82 6.00
C TYR A 127 20.80 -17.01 7.52
N PRO A 128 21.91 -16.85 8.25
CA PRO A 128 21.91 -16.94 9.69
C PRO A 128 21.44 -15.64 10.34
N VAL A 129 20.50 -15.74 11.27
CA VAL A 129 20.06 -14.65 12.15
C VAL A 129 20.47 -14.97 13.57
N CYS A 130 21.14 -14.01 14.22
CA CYS A 130 21.48 -14.10 15.63
C CYS A 130 20.34 -13.44 16.45
N PRO A 131 19.52 -14.21 17.19
CA PRO A 131 18.54 -13.62 18.09
C PRO A 131 19.23 -12.82 19.21
N ALA A 132 18.51 -11.85 19.77
CA ALA A 132 19.02 -11.03 20.86
C ALA A 132 19.22 -11.89 22.12
N HIS A 133 20.49 -12.11 22.50
CA HIS A 133 20.84 -12.98 23.62
C HIS A 133 20.87 -12.27 24.99
N VAL A 134 20.86 -10.93 25.01
CA VAL A 134 20.79 -10.04 26.20
C VAL A 134 21.72 -10.45 27.36
N GLY A 135 22.83 -11.12 27.03
CA GLY A 135 23.80 -11.67 28.00
C GLY A 135 23.33 -12.86 28.86
N LYS A 136 22.09 -13.34 28.68
CA LYS A 136 21.52 -14.47 29.45
C LYS A 136 21.50 -15.80 28.69
N GLN A 137 21.45 -15.72 27.37
CA GLN A 137 21.41 -16.87 26.48
C GLN A 137 22.76 -17.05 25.78
N PRO A 138 23.15 -18.29 25.41
CA PRO A 138 24.29 -18.50 24.54
C PRO A 138 24.04 -17.87 23.16
N ILE A 139 25.11 -17.56 22.43
CA ILE A 139 25.02 -17.04 21.06
C ILE A 139 24.48 -18.15 20.16
N ALA A 140 23.16 -18.12 19.94
CA ALA A 140 22.48 -18.99 19.00
C ALA A 140 22.51 -18.38 17.60
N ARG A 141 22.36 -19.24 16.59
CA ARG A 141 22.25 -18.86 15.19
C ARG A 141 21.10 -19.62 14.56
N TRP A 142 20.07 -18.90 14.15
CA TRP A 142 18.89 -19.48 13.50
C TRP A 142 19.02 -19.31 12.00
N TYR A 143 18.88 -20.39 11.25
CA TYR A 143 18.97 -20.35 9.79
C TYR A 143 17.58 -20.13 9.22
N PHE A 144 17.38 -18.95 8.65
CA PHE A 144 16.12 -18.59 8.02
C PHE A 144 16.14 -19.07 6.56
N PRO A 145 15.01 -19.62 6.07
CA PRO A 145 14.90 -20.00 4.67
C PRO A 145 14.92 -18.76 3.76
N PRO A 146 15.26 -18.91 2.47
CA PRO A 146 15.22 -17.81 1.52
C PRO A 146 13.81 -17.22 1.40
N GLU A 147 13.64 -15.94 1.72
CA GLU A 147 12.31 -15.30 1.85
C GLU A 147 11.47 -15.39 0.57
N VAL A 148 12.09 -15.19 -0.60
CA VAL A 148 11.37 -15.21 -1.88
C VAL A 148 10.99 -16.64 -2.25
N ASP A 149 11.95 -17.56 -2.21
CA ASP A 149 11.74 -18.94 -2.66
C ASP A 149 10.80 -19.70 -1.74
N TYR A 150 10.92 -19.49 -0.42
CA TYR A 150 10.01 -20.06 0.56
C TYR A 150 8.57 -19.61 0.33
N ARG A 151 8.36 -18.30 0.10
CA ARG A 151 7.02 -17.77 -0.18
C ARG A 151 6.49 -18.23 -1.53
N LEU A 152 7.33 -18.28 -2.56
CA LEU A 152 6.94 -18.80 -3.87
C LEU A 152 6.46 -20.26 -3.79
N ALA A 153 7.12 -21.09 -2.97
CA ALA A 153 6.71 -22.47 -2.75
C ALA A 153 5.37 -22.58 -1.99
N ALA A 154 5.07 -21.61 -1.11
CA ALA A 154 3.82 -21.53 -0.36
C ALA A 154 2.66 -20.87 -1.13
N LEU A 155 2.90 -20.35 -2.34
CA LEU A 155 1.84 -19.70 -3.13
C LEU A 155 0.83 -20.72 -3.66
N PRO A 156 -0.48 -20.38 -3.67
CA PRO A 156 -1.46 -21.21 -4.35
C PRO A 156 -1.19 -21.20 -5.87
N PRO A 157 -1.47 -22.31 -6.59
CA PRO A 157 -1.17 -22.42 -8.01
C PRO A 157 -1.99 -21.45 -8.88
N SER A 158 -3.11 -20.93 -8.37
CA SER A 158 -3.95 -19.91 -9.02
C SER A 158 -3.38 -18.49 -8.92
N ALA A 159 -2.38 -18.25 -8.07
CA ALA A 159 -1.78 -16.93 -7.91
C ALA A 159 -0.99 -16.51 -9.14
N LYS A 160 -1.06 -15.22 -9.48
CA LYS A 160 -0.31 -14.67 -10.62
C LYS A 160 1.20 -14.59 -10.33
N GLY A 161 1.56 -14.28 -9.09
CA GLY A 161 2.95 -14.19 -8.66
C GLY A 161 3.13 -13.52 -7.30
N LEU A 162 4.40 -13.34 -6.93
CA LEU A 162 4.82 -12.63 -5.72
C LEU A 162 5.31 -11.23 -6.08
N VAL A 163 4.83 -10.22 -5.39
CA VAL A 163 5.34 -8.85 -5.42
C VAL A 163 6.18 -8.64 -4.16
N VAL A 164 7.46 -8.36 -4.35
CA VAL A 164 8.37 -7.96 -3.29
C VAL A 164 8.28 -6.44 -3.19
N TRP A 165 7.65 -5.96 -2.13
CA TRP A 165 7.46 -4.54 -1.86
C TRP A 165 8.47 -4.08 -0.83
N ILE A 166 9.44 -3.27 -1.26
CA ILE A 166 10.53 -2.79 -0.42
C ILE A 166 10.26 -1.36 -0.02
N ILE A 167 9.89 -1.21 1.24
CA ILE A 167 9.63 0.04 1.91
C ILE A 167 10.98 0.70 2.24
N GLU A 168 11.06 2.02 2.05
CA GLU A 168 12.27 2.82 2.29
C GLU A 168 13.53 2.38 1.51
N ALA A 169 13.37 1.90 0.27
CA ALA A 169 14.48 1.49 -0.60
C ALA A 169 15.49 2.60 -0.93
N LYS A 170 15.21 3.87 -0.59
CA LYS A 170 16.16 5.00 -0.65
C LYS A 170 17.47 4.79 0.13
N VAL A 171 17.48 3.87 1.10
CA VAL A 171 18.67 3.54 1.91
C VAL A 171 19.59 2.57 1.18
N LEU A 172 19.09 1.85 0.18
CA LEU A 172 19.87 0.86 -0.56
C LEU A 172 20.88 1.53 -1.47
N SER A 173 22.05 0.90 -1.57
CA SER A 173 23.10 1.23 -2.52
C SER A 173 22.69 0.92 -3.96
N LYS A 174 23.40 1.53 -4.93
CA LYS A 174 23.13 1.28 -6.35
C LYS A 174 23.30 -0.20 -6.73
N SER A 175 24.29 -0.90 -6.17
CA SER A 175 24.51 -2.33 -6.39
C SER A 175 23.35 -3.18 -5.88
N GLU A 176 22.78 -2.84 -4.73
CA GLU A 176 21.61 -3.52 -4.18
C GLU A 176 20.36 -3.30 -5.07
N LEU A 177 20.17 -2.08 -5.58
CA LEU A 177 19.11 -1.79 -6.54
C LEU A 177 19.30 -2.52 -7.87
N GLN A 178 20.55 -2.71 -8.32
CA GLN A 178 20.88 -3.53 -9.50
C GLN A 178 20.49 -4.98 -9.30
N PHE A 179 20.80 -5.56 -8.14
CA PHE A 179 20.38 -6.93 -7.80
C PHE A 179 18.85 -7.06 -7.82
N LEU A 180 18.14 -6.12 -7.21
CA LEU A 180 16.68 -6.09 -7.21
C LEU A 180 16.08 -5.97 -8.63
N ALA A 181 16.75 -5.24 -9.53
CA ALA A 181 16.34 -5.15 -10.92
C ALA A 181 16.56 -6.46 -11.71
N LEU A 182 17.54 -7.27 -11.29
CA LEU A 182 17.83 -8.59 -11.87
C LEU A 182 16.95 -9.70 -11.30
N LEU A 183 16.40 -9.54 -10.10
CA LEU A 183 15.61 -10.56 -9.41
C LEU A 183 14.46 -11.15 -10.25
N PRO A 184 13.64 -10.36 -11.00
CA PRO A 184 12.60 -10.91 -11.87
C PRO A 184 13.11 -11.72 -13.07
N THR A 185 14.40 -11.58 -13.41
CA THR A 185 15.06 -12.38 -14.45
C THR A 185 15.42 -13.75 -13.90
N LEU A 186 15.90 -13.81 -12.65
CA LEU A 186 16.19 -15.06 -11.93
C LEU A 186 14.91 -15.82 -11.58
N ARG A 187 13.87 -15.11 -11.15
CA ARG A 187 12.56 -15.67 -10.74
C ARG A 187 11.42 -15.00 -11.53
N PRO A 188 10.91 -15.62 -12.61
CA PRO A 188 9.98 -14.95 -13.53
C PRO A 188 8.59 -14.67 -12.95
N LYS A 189 8.18 -15.37 -11.88
CA LYS A 189 6.92 -15.12 -11.13
C LYS A 189 7.03 -13.98 -10.10
N VAL A 190 8.23 -13.40 -9.93
CA VAL A 190 8.48 -12.33 -8.97
C VAL A 190 8.43 -10.98 -9.65
N ARG A 191 7.80 -10.01 -9.00
CA ARG A 191 7.82 -8.59 -9.35
C ARG A 191 8.41 -7.82 -8.19
N VAL A 192 9.15 -6.77 -8.47
CA VAL A 192 9.84 -5.98 -7.44
C VAL A 192 9.34 -4.54 -7.53
N ILE A 193 8.96 -4.00 -6.38
CA ILE A 193 8.57 -2.61 -6.23
C ILE A 193 9.39 -2.02 -5.09
N ALA A 194 10.12 -0.95 -5.36
CA ALA A 194 11.05 -0.35 -4.42
C ALA A 194 10.73 1.15 -4.22
N GLU A 195 10.56 1.57 -2.97
CA GLU A 195 10.33 2.97 -2.60
C GLU A 195 11.65 3.74 -2.54
N CYS A 196 12.14 4.18 -3.70
CA CYS A 196 13.46 4.80 -3.84
C CYS A 196 13.52 6.26 -3.43
N GLY A 197 12.38 6.90 -3.14
CA GLY A 197 12.36 8.30 -2.74
C GLY A 197 10.96 8.86 -2.67
N ASN A 198 10.88 10.19 -2.65
CA ASN A 198 9.61 10.88 -2.47
C ASN A 198 9.36 11.89 -3.59
N TRP A 199 8.09 12.13 -3.90
CA TRP A 199 7.67 13.11 -4.90
C TRP A 199 6.31 13.72 -4.54
N ARG A 200 5.97 14.91 -5.04
CA ARG A 200 4.67 15.57 -4.71
C ARG A 200 3.45 14.85 -5.29
N LYS A 201 3.65 13.93 -6.23
CA LYS A 201 2.64 13.11 -6.91
C LYS A 201 3.16 11.68 -6.96
N PHE A 202 2.29 10.67 -6.98
CA PHE A 202 2.76 9.30 -7.13
C PHE A 202 3.38 9.12 -8.52
N MET A 203 4.67 8.85 -8.56
CA MET A 203 5.43 8.66 -9.80
C MET A 203 6.16 7.34 -9.73
N TRP A 204 6.29 6.66 -10.86
CA TRP A 204 7.07 5.43 -10.94
C TRP A 204 7.99 5.44 -12.16
N LYS A 205 9.11 4.74 -12.04
CA LYS A 205 10.08 4.55 -13.11
C LYS A 205 10.59 3.11 -13.10
N PRO A 206 11.04 2.57 -14.23
CA PRO A 206 11.69 1.27 -14.25
C PRO A 206 12.92 1.25 -13.34
N LEU A 207 13.08 0.21 -12.52
CA LEU A 207 14.20 0.14 -11.57
C LEU A 207 15.55 0.07 -12.29
N LYS A 208 15.58 -0.49 -13.51
CA LYS A 208 16.76 -0.57 -14.38
C LYS A 208 17.36 0.80 -14.70
N GLU A 209 16.52 1.83 -14.87
CA GLU A 209 16.97 3.20 -15.17
C GLU A 209 17.70 3.81 -13.98
N ILE A 210 17.17 3.60 -12.77
CA ILE A 210 17.74 4.16 -11.53
C ILE A 210 18.98 3.39 -11.08
N ALA A 211 18.99 2.08 -11.31
CA ALA A 211 20.13 1.22 -11.04
C ALA A 211 21.31 1.44 -12.01
N GLY A 212 21.13 2.24 -13.08
CA GLY A 212 22.15 2.49 -14.09
C GLY A 212 22.43 1.29 -15.00
N LEU A 213 21.46 0.38 -15.17
CA LEU A 213 21.58 -0.80 -16.02
C LEU A 213 21.18 -0.54 -17.48
N THR A 214 20.46 0.55 -17.74
CA THR A 214 20.25 1.05 -19.09
C THR A 214 21.49 1.83 -19.53
N GLN A 215 22.16 1.33 -20.57
CA GLN A 215 23.19 2.08 -21.29
C GLN A 215 22.55 3.34 -21.88
N GLU A 216 22.98 4.51 -21.43
CA GLU A 216 22.87 5.72 -22.23
C GLU A 216 23.73 5.50 -23.50
N GLY A 217 23.10 5.27 -24.65
CA GLY A 217 23.79 5.20 -25.95
C GLY A 217 23.54 3.95 -26.79
N ALA A 218 22.30 3.77 -27.26
CA ALA A 218 22.08 3.17 -28.57
C ALA A 218 21.79 4.33 -29.54
N ALA A 219 22.86 4.95 -30.03
CA ALA A 219 22.87 5.89 -31.15
C ALA A 219 23.59 5.22 -32.31
#